data_AF-L7UN40-F1
#
_entry.id   AF-L7UN40-F1
#
_cell.length_a   1.000
_cell.length_b   1.000
_cell.length_c   1.000
_cell.angle_alpha   90.00
_cell.angle_beta   90.00
_cell.angle_gamma   90.00
#
_symmetry.space_group_name_H-M   'P 1'
#
loop_
_entity.id
_entity.type
_entity.pdbx_description
1 polymer ?
#
loop_
_entity_poly.entity_id
_entity_poly.type
_entity_poly.pdbx_seq_one_letter_code
_entity_poly.pdbx_strand_id
1 'polypeptide(L)'
;MTEARQRVRELVNNLIAAHKEKFRLRFDEELNENPTIPCSAEQVSQLSRALGQPLPPTYQAFMELRDGWDDFQGDFQFLSVEDRDDPMVKARIEEMSGYFDEQELDNPFKTWGFVVALGETSGRLAFLDKRVVSSNGELELATFEYTRQEDRFPSFAEFLADELRIDRELIKDERDGSASDGNAA
;
A
#
# COMPACT_ATOMS: atom_id res chain seq x y z
N MET A 1 -15.63 -12.58 13.94
CA MET A 1 -14.64 -11.80 13.14
C MET A 1 -14.57 -12.47 11.77
N THR A 2 -14.67 -11.72 10.68
CA THR A 2 -14.62 -12.29 9.32
C THR A 2 -13.19 -12.73 8.98
N GLU A 3 -13.04 -13.71 8.09
CA GLU A 3 -11.74 -14.26 7.66
C GLU A 3 -10.81 -13.18 7.09
N ALA A 4 -11.34 -12.29 6.24
CA ALA A 4 -10.60 -11.16 5.68
C ALA A 4 -10.03 -10.22 6.77
N ARG A 5 -10.82 -9.91 7.80
CA ARG A 5 -10.38 -9.06 8.92
C ARG A 5 -9.25 -9.70 9.72
N GLN A 6 -9.34 -11.01 9.96
CA GLN A 6 -8.28 -11.72 10.66
C GLN A 6 -6.98 -11.72 9.84
N ARG A 7 -7.08 -12.08 8.56
CA ARG A 7 -5.93 -12.15 7.66
C ARG A 7 -5.22 -10.80 7.54
N VAL A 8 -5.97 -9.72 7.31
CA VAL A 8 -5.40 -8.38 7.18
C VAL A 8 -4.74 -7.91 8.48
N ARG A 9 -5.36 -8.19 9.63
CA ARG A 9 -4.74 -7.87 10.94
C ARG A 9 -3.41 -8.59 11.13
N GLU A 10 -3.36 -9.88 10.81
CA GLU A 10 -2.12 -10.65 10.91
C GLU A 10 -1.03 -10.10 9.97
N LEU A 11 -1.40 -9.75 8.73
CA LEU A 11 -0.47 -9.15 7.76
C LEU A 11 0.05 -7.79 8.24
N VAL A 12 -0.82 -6.88 8.65
CA VAL A 12 -0.43 -5.54 9.14
C VAL A 12 0.48 -5.65 10.36
N ASN A 13 0.13 -6.47 11.35
CA ASN A 13 0.98 -6.66 12.53
C ASN A 13 2.36 -7.21 12.18
N ASN A 14 2.43 -8.15 11.22
CA ASN A 14 3.70 -8.70 10.77
C ASN A 14 4.53 -7.70 9.95
N LEU A 15 3.89 -6.85 9.14
CA LEU A 15 4.55 -5.77 8.42
C LEU A 15 5.13 -4.73 9.38
N ILE A 16 4.37 -4.28 10.37
CA ILE A 16 4.88 -3.36 11.41
C ILE A 16 6.10 -3.98 12.12
N ALA A 17 6.03 -5.26 12.49
CA ALA A 17 7.14 -5.95 13.12
C ALA A 17 8.37 -6.05 12.19
N ALA A 18 8.15 -6.29 10.90
CA ALA A 18 9.22 -6.35 9.91
C ALA A 18 9.84 -4.97 9.65
N HIS A 19 9.05 -3.91 9.55
CA HIS A 19 9.53 -2.53 9.41
C HIS A 19 10.39 -2.10 10.58
N LYS A 20 9.95 -2.37 11.81
CA LYS A 20 10.74 -2.14 13.03
C LYS A 20 12.07 -2.88 12.99
N GLU A 21 12.07 -4.15 12.60
CA GLU A 21 13.30 -4.93 12.52
C GLU A 21 14.24 -4.43 11.42
N LYS A 22 13.73 -4.10 10.22
CA LYS A 22 14.53 -3.49 9.14
C LYS A 22 15.17 -2.19 9.60
N PHE A 23 14.39 -1.33 10.25
CA PHE A 23 14.87 -0.03 10.74
C PHE A 23 15.95 -0.22 11.81
N ARG A 24 15.73 -1.12 12.76
CA ARG A 24 16.71 -1.47 13.80
C ARG A 24 18.01 -2.01 13.21
N LEU A 25 17.94 -2.91 12.23
CA LEU A 25 19.14 -3.45 11.59
C LEU A 25 19.93 -2.39 10.84
N ARG A 26 19.23 -1.46 10.16
CA ARG A 26 19.87 -0.45 9.30
C ARG A 26 20.40 0.77 10.06
N PHE A 27 19.76 1.15 11.16
CA PHE A 27 20.04 2.41 11.86
C PHE A 27 20.40 2.25 13.34
N ASP A 28 20.31 1.02 13.89
CA ASP A 28 20.50 0.74 15.34
C ASP A 28 19.55 1.55 16.25
N GLU A 29 18.37 1.86 15.75
CA GLU A 29 17.32 2.64 16.42
C GLU A 29 15.97 1.91 16.42
N GLU A 30 15.09 2.27 17.35
CA GLU A 30 13.71 1.77 17.39
C GLU A 30 12.81 2.66 16.54
N LEU A 31 12.09 2.06 15.58
CA LEU A 31 11.11 2.78 14.78
C LEU A 31 9.87 3.11 15.63
N ASN A 32 9.67 4.39 15.91
CA ASN A 32 8.45 4.91 16.52
C ASN A 32 7.44 5.26 15.43
N GLU A 33 6.63 4.28 15.04
CA GLU A 33 5.48 4.54 14.17
C GLU A 33 4.38 5.28 14.94
N ASN A 34 3.80 6.31 14.31
CA ASN A 34 2.63 6.98 14.84
C ASN A 34 1.41 6.03 14.74
N PRO A 35 0.63 5.86 15.81
CA PRO A 35 -0.61 5.11 15.73
C PRO A 35 -1.59 5.84 14.80
N THR A 36 -1.97 5.20 13.71
CA THR A 36 -3.06 5.67 12.83
C THR A 36 -4.40 5.30 13.45
N ILE A 37 -5.35 6.23 13.38
CA ILE A 37 -6.71 6.01 13.88
C ILE A 37 -7.46 5.19 12.83
N PRO A 38 -8.18 4.12 13.21
CA PRO A 38 -9.03 3.39 12.28
C PRO A 38 -10.11 4.27 11.64
N CYS A 39 -10.50 3.98 10.39
CA CYS A 39 -11.64 4.66 9.78
C CYS A 39 -12.92 4.41 10.57
N SER A 40 -13.71 5.47 10.76
CA SER A 40 -15.10 5.37 11.17
C SER A 40 -15.97 4.72 10.09
N ALA A 41 -17.15 4.23 10.48
CA ALA A 41 -18.13 3.70 9.53
C ALA A 41 -18.55 4.74 8.46
N GLU A 42 -18.53 6.03 8.82
CA GLU A 42 -18.82 7.11 7.89
C GLU A 42 -17.72 7.26 6.83
N GLN A 43 -16.46 7.25 7.25
CA GLN A 43 -15.31 7.29 6.34
C GLN A 43 -15.26 6.06 5.42
N VAL A 44 -15.54 4.86 5.93
CA VAL A 44 -15.67 3.64 5.09
C VAL A 44 -16.77 3.79 4.03
N SER A 45 -17.89 4.42 4.39
CA SER A 45 -18.99 4.73 3.47
C SER A 45 -18.61 5.81 2.45
N GLN A 46 -17.83 6.82 2.84
CA GLN A 46 -17.26 7.81 1.93
C GLN A 46 -16.33 7.16 0.90
N LEU A 47 -15.44 6.27 1.33
CA LEU A 47 -14.55 5.52 0.44
C LEU A 47 -15.33 4.65 -0.54
N SER A 48 -16.36 3.93 -0.08
CA SER A 48 -17.23 3.12 -0.96
C SER A 48 -17.92 3.99 -2.02
N ARG A 49 -18.40 5.18 -1.63
CA ARG A 49 -19.00 6.14 -2.57
C ARG A 49 -17.99 6.67 -3.58
N ALA A 50 -16.78 6.99 -3.15
CA ALA A 50 -15.69 7.44 -4.03
C ALA A 50 -15.23 6.34 -5.00
N LEU A 51 -15.23 5.09 -4.54
CA LEU A 51 -14.94 3.91 -5.35
C LEU A 51 -16.05 3.62 -6.37
N GLY A 52 -17.30 3.98 -6.04
CA GLY A 52 -18.50 3.74 -6.86
C GLY A 52 -19.09 2.34 -6.69
N GLN A 53 -18.58 1.55 -5.75
CA GLN A 53 -19.02 0.20 -5.38
C GLN A 53 -18.60 -0.11 -3.93
N PRO A 54 -19.09 -1.20 -3.31
CA PRO A 54 -18.61 -1.60 -1.98
C PRO A 54 -17.08 -1.76 -1.97
N LEU A 55 -16.43 -1.38 -0.87
CA LEU A 55 -14.99 -1.61 -0.72
C LEU A 55 -14.67 -3.12 -0.79
N PRO A 56 -13.51 -3.50 -1.38
CA PRO A 56 -13.00 -4.86 -1.30
C PRO A 56 -12.88 -5.29 0.17
N PRO A 57 -13.29 -6.52 0.55
CA PRO A 57 -13.28 -6.96 1.94
C PRO A 57 -11.93 -6.78 2.64
N THR A 58 -10.82 -7.08 1.97
CA THR A 58 -9.47 -6.93 2.55
C THR A 58 -9.01 -5.48 2.65
N TYR A 59 -9.33 -4.64 1.66
CA TYR A 59 -9.03 -3.21 1.75
C TYR A 59 -9.90 -2.50 2.81
N GLN A 60 -11.19 -2.86 2.91
CA GLN A 60 -12.05 -2.37 4.00
C GLN A 60 -11.49 -2.78 5.36
N ALA A 61 -11.09 -4.04 5.53
CA ALA A 61 -10.50 -4.51 6.78
C ALA A 61 -9.22 -3.77 7.15
N PHE A 62 -8.43 -3.34 6.16
CA PHE A 62 -7.25 -2.50 6.38
C PHE A 62 -7.64 -1.11 6.88
N MET A 63 -8.58 -0.44 6.20
CA MET A 63 -9.05 0.90 6.61
C MET A 63 -9.75 0.88 7.98
N GLU A 64 -10.47 -0.20 8.31
CA GLU A 64 -11.05 -0.44 9.65
C GLU A 64 -10.02 -0.76 10.74
N LEU A 65 -8.76 -1.00 10.37
CA LEU A 65 -7.65 -1.21 11.30
C LEU A 65 -6.78 0.05 11.42
N ARG A 66 -6.59 0.78 10.32
CA ARG A 66 -5.81 2.02 10.23
C ARG A 66 -6.22 2.83 9.01
N ASP A 67 -6.45 4.12 9.20
CA ASP A 67 -6.74 5.06 8.11
C ASP A 67 -5.43 5.53 7.47
N GLY A 68 -5.02 4.86 6.38
CA GLY A 68 -3.75 5.15 5.70
C GLY A 68 -2.50 4.60 6.41
N TRP A 69 -1.35 4.79 5.78
CA TRP A 69 -0.04 4.41 6.30
C TRP A 69 1.07 5.23 5.66
N ASP A 70 1.47 6.27 6.38
CA ASP A 70 2.62 7.12 6.06
C ASP A 70 3.92 6.32 6.12
N ASP A 71 4.86 6.62 5.24
CA ASP A 71 6.18 5.98 5.18
C ASP A 71 6.16 4.44 5.11
N PHE A 72 5.10 3.83 4.57
CA PHE A 72 4.95 2.37 4.50
C PHE A 72 6.19 1.68 3.89
N GLN A 73 6.74 2.21 2.79
CA GLN A 73 8.03 1.75 2.26
C GLN A 73 8.88 2.96 1.83
N GLY A 74 9.35 3.73 2.82
CA GLY A 74 10.10 4.95 2.54
C GLY A 74 9.16 6.03 2.03
N ASP A 75 9.21 6.36 0.73
CA ASP A 75 8.37 7.42 0.18
C ASP A 75 6.98 6.96 -0.29
N PHE A 76 6.72 5.65 -0.25
CA PHE A 76 5.47 5.04 -0.67
C PHE A 76 4.52 4.94 0.51
N GLN A 77 3.37 5.62 0.41
CA GLN A 77 2.36 5.71 1.47
C GLN A 77 1.01 5.16 1.02
N PHE A 78 0.24 4.58 1.95
CA PHE A 78 -1.17 4.30 1.73
C PHE A 78 -2.00 5.52 2.11
N LEU A 79 -2.87 5.95 1.19
CA LEU A 79 -3.70 7.13 1.38
C LEU A 79 -4.78 6.89 2.45
N SER A 80 -4.86 7.82 3.39
CA SER A 80 -6.01 7.96 4.29
C SER A 80 -7.23 8.50 3.54
N VAL A 81 -8.38 8.53 4.22
CA VAL A 81 -9.61 9.13 3.68
C VAL A 81 -9.42 10.62 3.41
N GLU A 82 -8.73 11.34 4.29
CA GLU A 82 -8.54 12.79 4.21
C GLU A 82 -7.53 13.17 3.12
N ASP A 83 -6.51 12.33 2.87
CA ASP A 83 -5.52 12.55 1.82
C ASP A 83 -6.15 12.67 0.43
N ARG A 84 -7.32 12.04 0.23
CA ARG A 84 -8.05 12.12 -1.04
C ARG A 84 -8.47 13.54 -1.38
N ASP A 85 -8.63 14.40 -0.38
CA ASP A 85 -8.96 15.80 -0.57
C ASP A 85 -7.76 16.75 -0.53
N ASP A 86 -6.59 16.25 -0.13
CA ASP A 86 -5.35 17.02 -0.06
C ASP A 86 -4.92 17.53 -1.45
N PRO A 87 -4.68 18.86 -1.62
CA PRO A 87 -4.22 19.44 -2.87
C PRO A 87 -2.90 18.85 -3.40
N MET A 88 -1.96 18.48 -2.53
CA MET A 88 -0.68 17.88 -2.90
C MET A 88 -0.87 16.47 -3.46
N VAL A 89 -1.71 15.66 -2.82
CA VAL A 89 -2.07 14.31 -3.31
C VAL A 89 -2.79 14.40 -4.65
N LYS A 90 -3.75 15.32 -4.79
CA LYS A 90 -4.45 15.56 -6.06
C LYS A 90 -3.47 16.00 -7.17
N ALA A 91 -2.56 16.93 -6.87
CA ALA A 91 -1.55 17.37 -7.82
C ALA A 91 -0.62 16.22 -8.23
N ARG A 92 -0.25 15.36 -7.28
CA ARG A 92 0.59 14.19 -7.56
C ARG A 92 -0.11 13.17 -8.45
N ILE A 93 -1.39 12.88 -8.19
CA ILE A 93 -2.20 11.99 -9.04
C ILE A 93 -2.37 12.59 -10.44
N GLU A 94 -2.58 13.90 -10.55
CA GLU A 94 -2.69 14.59 -11.85
C GLU A 94 -1.36 14.54 -12.63
N GLU A 95 -0.23 14.73 -11.96
CA GLU A 95 1.10 14.55 -12.56
C GLU A 95 1.28 13.12 -13.08
N MET A 96 0.96 12.11 -12.26
CA MET A 96 1.04 10.70 -12.69
C MET A 96 0.13 10.42 -13.88
N SER A 97 -1.08 10.97 -13.87
CA SER A 97 -2.04 10.90 -14.97
C SER A 97 -1.49 11.52 -16.25
N GLY A 98 -0.75 12.63 -16.15
CA GLY A 98 -0.07 13.27 -17.28
C GLY A 98 0.88 12.32 -18.02
N TYR A 99 1.66 11.49 -17.31
CA TYR A 99 2.57 10.55 -17.95
C TYR A 99 1.85 9.49 -18.81
N PHE A 100 0.65 9.05 -18.41
CA PHE A 100 -0.15 8.14 -19.23
C PHE A 100 -0.66 8.83 -20.49
N ASP A 101 -1.13 10.08 -20.36
CA ASP A 101 -1.62 10.86 -21.49
C ASP A 101 -0.51 11.16 -22.51
N GLU A 102 0.67 11.56 -22.05
CA GLU A 102 1.83 11.86 -22.88
C GLU A 102 2.31 10.66 -23.71
N GLN A 103 2.13 9.45 -23.17
CA GLN A 103 2.48 8.19 -23.83
C GLN A 103 1.32 7.59 -24.63
N GLU A 104 0.18 8.28 -24.71
CA GLU A 104 -1.05 7.82 -25.37
C GLU A 104 -1.54 6.44 -24.85
N LEU A 105 -1.35 6.19 -23.55
CA LEU A 105 -1.76 4.95 -22.88
C LEU A 105 -3.16 5.04 -22.27
N ASP A 106 -3.78 3.89 -22.02
CA ASP A 106 -5.04 3.84 -21.26
C ASP A 106 -4.77 4.30 -19.82
N ASN A 107 -5.36 5.44 -19.46
CA ASN A 107 -5.09 6.12 -18.21
C ASN A 107 -6.01 5.57 -17.09
N PRO A 108 -5.47 4.83 -16.11
CA PRO A 108 -6.27 4.23 -15.04
C PRO A 108 -6.98 5.29 -14.20
N PHE A 109 -6.37 6.44 -13.96
CA PHE A 109 -6.90 7.48 -13.06
C PHE A 109 -8.20 8.11 -13.56
N LYS A 110 -8.41 8.11 -14.87
CA LYS A 110 -9.60 8.74 -15.50
C LYS A 110 -10.78 7.80 -15.67
N THR A 111 -10.56 6.49 -15.58
CA THR A 111 -11.51 5.50 -16.09
C THR A 111 -11.85 4.46 -15.03
N TRP A 112 -10.87 3.69 -14.57
CA TRP A 112 -11.13 2.45 -13.84
C TRP A 112 -10.26 2.21 -12.61
N GLY A 113 -9.19 2.98 -12.40
CA GLY A 113 -8.33 2.89 -11.22
C GLY A 113 -8.87 3.68 -10.04
N PHE A 114 -8.78 3.11 -8.84
CA PHE A 114 -8.96 3.82 -7.59
C PHE A 114 -7.65 3.82 -6.81
N VAL A 115 -6.98 4.97 -6.76
CA VAL A 115 -5.67 5.11 -6.10
C VAL A 115 -5.81 4.86 -4.59
N VAL A 116 -4.97 3.96 -4.08
CA VAL A 116 -4.91 3.59 -2.65
C VAL A 116 -3.54 3.84 -2.04
N ALA A 117 -2.48 3.95 -2.85
CA ALA A 117 -1.15 4.30 -2.40
C ALA A 117 -0.36 5.01 -3.50
N LEU A 118 0.56 5.89 -3.10
CA LEU A 118 1.45 6.60 -4.01
C LEU A 118 2.80 6.91 -3.36
N GLY A 119 3.81 7.08 -4.20
CA GLY A 119 5.09 7.65 -3.84
C GLY A 119 5.00 9.17 -3.80
N GLU A 120 5.37 9.78 -2.67
CA GLU A 120 5.41 11.24 -2.53
C GLU A 120 6.32 11.88 -3.57
N THR A 121 7.45 11.21 -3.85
CA THR A 121 8.47 11.73 -4.77
C THR A 121 8.81 10.74 -5.89
N SER A 122 8.72 9.42 -5.64
CA SER A 122 8.90 8.38 -6.65
C SER A 122 7.66 8.19 -7.53
N GLY A 123 7.87 7.67 -8.74
CA GLY A 123 6.78 7.31 -9.65
C GLY A 123 5.95 6.11 -9.20
N ARG A 124 6.12 5.60 -7.96
CA ARG A 124 5.40 4.43 -7.48
C ARG A 124 3.94 4.76 -7.21
N LEU A 125 3.04 3.87 -7.59
CA LEU A 125 1.61 3.99 -7.33
C LEU A 125 0.94 2.62 -7.27
N ALA A 126 -0.12 2.53 -6.46
CA ALA A 126 -1.01 1.38 -6.44
C ALA A 126 -2.47 1.82 -6.50
N PHE A 127 -3.26 1.09 -7.28
CA PHE A 127 -4.69 1.30 -7.40
C PHE A 127 -5.46 -0.02 -7.42
N LEU A 128 -6.72 0.04 -6.98
CA LEU A 128 -7.70 -1.02 -7.17
C LEU A 128 -8.31 -0.90 -8.58
N ASP A 129 -8.29 -1.99 -9.35
CA ASP A 129 -8.91 -2.06 -10.68
C ASP A 129 -10.40 -2.34 -10.54
N LYS A 130 -11.24 -1.31 -10.71
CA LYS A 130 -12.70 -1.42 -10.54
C LYS A 130 -13.37 -2.38 -11.52
N ARG A 131 -12.69 -2.80 -12.60
CA ARG A 131 -13.25 -3.68 -13.64
C ARG A 131 -13.17 -5.16 -13.28
N VAL A 132 -12.22 -5.52 -12.42
CA VAL A 132 -11.92 -6.92 -12.11
C VAL A 132 -12.39 -7.23 -10.70
N VAL A 133 -13.64 -7.66 -10.59
CA VAL A 133 -14.27 -8.05 -9.32
C VAL A 133 -14.32 -9.56 -9.25
N SER A 134 -13.68 -10.12 -8.23
CA SER A 134 -13.70 -11.56 -7.97
C SER A 134 -15.01 -12.01 -7.31
N SER A 135 -15.23 -13.32 -7.22
CA SER A 135 -16.48 -13.88 -6.67
C SER A 135 -16.71 -13.60 -5.18
N ASN A 136 -15.67 -13.22 -4.43
CA ASN A 136 -15.77 -12.83 -3.02
C ASN A 136 -15.84 -11.30 -2.83
N GLY A 137 -15.90 -10.53 -3.93
CA GLY A 137 -15.96 -9.06 -3.89
C GLY A 137 -14.61 -8.37 -3.77
N GLU A 138 -13.48 -9.09 -3.83
CA GLU A 138 -12.16 -8.45 -3.94
C GLU A 138 -11.97 -7.82 -5.33
N LEU A 139 -11.26 -6.70 -5.35
CA LEU A 139 -10.74 -6.08 -6.56
C LEU A 139 -9.26 -6.41 -6.71
N GLU A 140 -8.81 -6.61 -7.95
CA GLU A 140 -7.37 -6.68 -8.22
C GLU A 140 -6.69 -5.37 -7.84
N LEU A 141 -5.48 -5.47 -7.29
CA LEU A 141 -4.59 -4.34 -7.07
C LEU A 141 -3.45 -4.42 -8.09
N ALA A 142 -3.16 -3.30 -8.75
CA ALA A 142 -1.99 -3.20 -9.62
C ALA A 142 -1.02 -2.15 -9.08
N THR A 143 0.27 -2.44 -9.20
CA THR A 143 1.36 -1.53 -8.85
C THR A 143 2.06 -1.06 -10.13
N PHE A 144 2.47 0.19 -10.13
CA PHE A 144 3.12 0.84 -11.25
C PHE A 144 4.32 1.65 -10.77
N GLU A 145 5.31 1.78 -11.65
CA GLU A 145 6.32 2.81 -11.59
C GLU A 145 6.17 3.69 -12.85
N TYR A 146 5.76 4.94 -12.65
CA TYR A 146 5.25 5.83 -13.69
C TYR A 146 4.11 5.15 -14.48
N THR A 147 4.34 4.87 -15.77
CA THR A 147 3.38 4.19 -16.66
C THR A 147 3.62 2.70 -16.79
N ARG A 148 4.71 2.17 -16.22
CA ARG A 148 5.06 0.76 -16.31
C ARG A 148 4.35 -0.01 -15.20
N GLN A 149 3.52 -0.97 -15.57
CA GLN A 149 2.97 -1.92 -14.62
C GLN A 149 4.10 -2.82 -14.11
N GLU A 150 4.27 -2.87 -12.80
CA GLU A 150 5.20 -3.77 -12.14
C GLU A 150 4.49 -5.09 -11.85
N ASP A 151 3.45 -5.07 -11.02
CA ASP A 151 2.76 -6.29 -10.58
C ASP A 151 1.23 -6.16 -10.55
N ARG A 152 0.58 -7.31 -10.44
CA ARG A 152 -0.86 -7.46 -10.19
C ARG A 152 -1.12 -8.48 -9.10
N PHE A 153 -2.04 -8.14 -8.20
CA PHE A 153 -2.41 -8.94 -7.05
C PHE A 153 -3.92 -9.21 -7.08
N PRO A 154 -4.37 -10.46 -6.83
CA PRO A 154 -5.79 -10.79 -6.81
C PRO A 154 -6.62 -10.05 -5.74
N SER A 155 -5.98 -9.50 -4.72
CA SER A 155 -6.61 -8.71 -3.66
C SER A 155 -5.58 -7.83 -2.95
N PHE A 156 -6.07 -6.88 -2.16
CA PHE A 156 -5.22 -6.05 -1.31
C PHE A 156 -4.42 -6.87 -0.29
N ALA A 157 -5.01 -7.95 0.26
CA ALA A 157 -4.28 -8.83 1.18
C ALA A 157 -3.13 -9.60 0.50
N GLU A 158 -3.26 -9.98 -0.77
CA GLU A 158 -2.15 -10.62 -1.49
C GLU A 158 -1.00 -9.63 -1.73
N PHE A 159 -1.31 -8.36 -1.98
CA PHE A 159 -0.31 -7.30 -2.06
C PHE A 159 0.45 -7.14 -0.73
N LEU A 160 -0.25 -7.01 0.40
CA LEU A 160 0.39 -6.92 1.72
C LEU A 160 1.22 -8.17 2.05
N ALA A 161 0.79 -9.35 1.60
CA ALA A 161 1.53 -10.59 1.81
C ALA A 161 2.84 -10.61 1.01
N ASP A 162 2.85 -10.06 -0.20
CA ASP A 162 4.06 -9.95 -1.00
C ASP A 162 5.04 -8.91 -0.44
N GLU A 163 4.55 -7.75 -0.01
CA GLU A 163 5.36 -6.73 0.69
C GLU A 163 6.02 -7.33 1.94
N LEU A 164 5.28 -8.12 2.73
CA LEU A 164 5.83 -8.81 3.89
C LEU A 164 6.88 -9.86 3.51
N ARG A 165 6.70 -10.54 2.38
CA ARG A 165 7.69 -11.50 1.87
C ARG A 165 8.98 -10.77 1.51
N ILE A 166 8.89 -9.67 0.77
CA ILE A 166 10.04 -8.82 0.39
C ILE A 166 10.77 -8.33 1.64
N ASP A 167 10.05 -7.81 2.64
CA ASP A 167 10.68 -7.33 3.88
C ASP A 167 11.41 -8.42 4.63
N ARG A 168 10.86 -9.64 4.66
CA ARG A 168 11.52 -10.79 5.28
C ARG A 168 12.79 -11.22 4.55
N GLU A 169 12.79 -11.14 3.23
CA GLU A 169 13.98 -11.40 2.42
C GLU A 169 15.07 -10.37 2.71
N LEU A 170 14.71 -9.07 2.74
CA LEU A 170 15.65 -7.99 3.08
C LEU A 170 16.22 -8.12 4.51
N ILE A 171 15.38 -8.45 5.50
CA ILE A 171 15.84 -8.68 6.89
C ILE A 171 16.84 -9.83 6.93
N LYS A 172 16.59 -10.90 6.17
CA LYS A 172 17.48 -12.04 6.11
C LYS A 172 18.81 -11.65 5.50
N ASP A 173 18.80 -10.97 4.35
CA ASP A 173 20.01 -10.54 3.65
C ASP A 173 20.85 -9.59 4.52
N GLU A 174 20.21 -8.66 5.24
CA GLU A 174 20.90 -7.74 6.15
C GLU A 174 21.56 -8.49 7.31
N ARG A 175 20.87 -9.47 7.90
CA ARG A 175 21.44 -10.31 8.99
C ARG A 175 22.58 -11.18 8.50
N ASP A 176 22.45 -11.78 7.32
CA ASP A 176 23.46 -12.67 6.74
C ASP A 176 24.70 -11.86 6.30
N GLY A 177 24.52 -10.65 5.75
CA GLY A 177 25.59 -9.70 5.43
C GLY A 177 26.30 -9.14 6.66
N SER A 178 25.55 -8.81 7.71
CA SER A 178 26.08 -8.41 9.02
C SER A 178 26.96 -9.50 9.66
N ALA A 179 26.65 -10.78 9.41
CA ALA A 179 27.42 -11.91 9.93
C ALA A 179 28.77 -12.11 9.23
N SER A 180 28.93 -11.66 7.98
CA SER A 180 30.20 -11.75 7.25
C SER A 180 31.23 -10.68 7.62
N ASP A 181 30.79 -9.51 8.10
CA ASP A 181 31.69 -8.40 8.49
C ASP A 181 32.27 -8.56 9.91
N GLY A 182 31.75 -9.51 10.70
CA GLY A 182 32.25 -9.82 12.04
C GLY A 182 33.47 -10.75 12.09
N ASN A 183 34.05 -11.13 10.95
CA ASN A 183 35.16 -12.09 10.90
C ASN A 183 36.35 -11.62 10.05
N ALA A 184 36.73 -10.36 10.23
CA ALA A 184 38.03 -9.82 9.79
C ALA A 184 38.81 -9.26 10.99
N ALA A 185 39.62 -10.15 11.58
CA ALA A 185 40.87 -9.95 12.33
C ALA A 185 40.95 -8.85 13.41
#